data_AF-A0A376MQ16-F1
#
_entry.id   AF-A0A376MQ16-F1
#
_cell.length_a   1.000
_cell.length_b   1.000
_cell.length_c   1.000
_cell.angle_alpha   90.00
_cell.angle_beta   90.00
_cell.angle_gamma   90.00
#
_symmetry.space_group_name_H-M   'P 1'
#
loop_
_entity.id
_entity.type
_entity.pdbx_description
1 polymer ?
#
loop_
_entity_poly.entity_id
_entity_poly.type
_entity_poly.pdbx_seq_one_letter_code
_entity_poly.pdbx_strand_id
1 'polypeptide(L)'
;MISGGAGFASSAPVHIEAILQGMVKQLGCRHCDTACSECLLDSQTRHDHDLLDRKAALAWLGDDFTYYIGLPDEETFSLPDARYCPGAIGDTIRRAINEGAEKLTLWMTGAPNEWDLYARQFRAAIQNYRLKDNVEVDLVIPAGVDDPDLLHELSQFTALGVRLCHVEQDLQLPIVAQVTFADRVMTLASRSQQATIPGPEWHLNDELVVRSLGYKTVELNEFILPAKAANAVERVKDIQIHKQLNGPLSQFGQRFWDVLFNDHEEAQSTDE
;
A
#
# COMPACT_ATOMS: atom_id res chain seq x y z
N MET A 1 24.38 -6.32 2.37
CA MET A 1 25.01 -5.10 1.81
C MET A 1 25.20 -5.31 0.33
N ILE A 2 24.30 -4.77 -0.51
CA ILE A 2 24.49 -4.74 -1.96
C ILE A 2 25.31 -3.47 -2.21
N SER A 3 26.58 -3.66 -2.54
CA SER A 3 27.50 -2.57 -2.88
C SER A 3 27.12 -1.97 -4.24
N GLY A 4 26.94 -0.65 -4.29
CA GLY A 4 27.37 0.14 -5.45
C GLY A 4 26.40 0.34 -6.62
N GLY A 5 25.11 0.61 -6.38
CA GLY A 5 24.22 1.15 -7.42
C GLY A 5 23.70 2.53 -7.03
N ALA A 6 23.72 3.51 -7.93
CA ALA A 6 23.15 4.84 -7.71
C ALA A 6 21.60 4.86 -7.67
N GLY A 7 20.96 3.70 -7.44
CA GLY A 7 19.50 3.56 -7.34
C GLY A 7 18.74 3.44 -8.67
N PHE A 8 19.36 3.76 -9.81
CA PHE A 8 18.66 3.82 -11.11
C PHE A 8 17.96 2.52 -11.52
N ALA A 9 18.62 1.36 -11.36
CA ALA A 9 18.02 0.06 -11.70
C ALA A 9 16.84 -0.28 -10.77
N SER A 10 16.94 0.08 -9.49
CA SER A 10 15.89 -0.16 -8.49
C SER A 10 14.69 0.78 -8.68
N SER A 11 14.89 1.99 -9.18
CA SER A 11 13.83 2.94 -9.52
C SER A 11 13.27 2.75 -10.94
N ALA A 12 13.95 1.99 -11.80
CA ALA A 12 13.56 1.82 -13.21
C ALA A 12 12.10 1.40 -13.40
N PRO A 13 11.51 0.46 -12.62
CA PRO A 13 10.11 0.10 -12.77
C PRO A 13 9.15 1.29 -12.61
N VAL A 14 9.47 2.27 -11.76
CA VAL A 14 8.64 3.46 -11.50
C VAL A 14 8.66 4.43 -12.69
N HIS A 15 9.71 4.38 -13.50
CA HIS A 15 9.91 5.28 -14.63
C HIS A 15 9.86 4.58 -15.99
N ILE A 16 9.59 3.28 -16.03
CA ILE A 16 9.77 2.47 -17.25
C ILE A 16 8.90 2.98 -18.40
N GLU A 17 7.62 3.29 -18.13
CA GLU A 17 6.72 3.85 -19.12
C GLU A 17 7.24 5.17 -19.67
N ALA A 18 7.65 6.10 -18.80
CA ALA A 18 8.18 7.40 -19.20
C ALA A 18 9.48 7.28 -20.00
N ILE A 19 10.34 6.32 -19.64
CA ILE A 19 11.58 6.03 -20.38
C ILE A 19 11.26 5.51 -21.78
N LEU A 20 10.35 4.55 -21.91
CA LEU A 20 9.97 3.95 -23.19
C LEU A 20 9.25 4.97 -24.09
N GLN A 21 8.32 5.77 -23.55
CA GLN A 21 7.69 6.87 -24.27
C GLN A 21 8.72 7.94 -24.69
N GLY A 22 9.67 8.27 -23.81
CA GLY A 22 10.76 9.20 -24.09
C GLY A 22 11.66 8.71 -25.22
N MET A 23 11.99 7.42 -25.25
CA MET A 23 12.74 6.78 -26.34
C MET A 23 12.02 6.93 -27.69
N VAL A 24 10.74 6.56 -27.76
CA VAL A 24 9.93 6.70 -28.99
C VAL A 24 9.92 8.16 -29.46
N LYS A 25 9.73 9.11 -28.54
CA LYS A 25 9.76 10.54 -28.82
C LYS A 25 11.10 10.98 -29.41
N GLN A 26 12.23 10.52 -28.86
CA GLN A 26 13.55 10.85 -29.39
C GLN A 26 13.79 10.26 -30.79
N LEU A 27 13.36 9.03 -31.02
CA LEU A 27 13.45 8.41 -32.34
C LEU A 27 12.62 9.14 -33.41
N GLY A 28 11.53 9.79 -32.98
CA GLY A 28 10.64 10.65 -33.80
C GLY A 28 11.24 11.98 -34.28
N CYS A 29 12.55 12.19 -34.17
CA CYS A 29 13.26 13.38 -34.64
C CYS A 29 12.92 13.74 -36.11
N ARG A 30 12.77 15.03 -36.42
CA ARG A 30 12.46 15.52 -37.79
C ARG A 30 13.66 16.16 -38.50
N HIS A 31 14.82 16.23 -37.85
CA HIS A 31 15.99 16.98 -38.31
C HIS A 31 17.03 16.13 -39.05
N CYS A 32 16.89 14.80 -39.05
CA CYS A 32 17.83 13.88 -39.71
C CYS A 32 17.16 12.64 -40.28
N ASP A 33 17.85 11.93 -41.17
CA ASP A 33 17.38 10.66 -41.73
C ASP A 33 17.85 9.45 -40.92
N THR A 34 19.08 9.45 -40.43
CA THR A 34 19.71 8.32 -39.70
C THR A 34 19.91 8.63 -38.22
N ALA A 35 20.80 9.58 -37.88
CA ALA A 35 21.08 10.00 -36.51
C ALA A 35 21.62 11.44 -36.47
N CYS A 36 21.36 12.16 -35.37
CA CYS A 36 21.92 13.49 -35.10
C CYS A 36 22.12 13.71 -33.59
N SER A 37 22.76 14.82 -33.21
CA SER A 37 23.04 15.17 -31.81
C SER A 37 21.80 15.45 -30.97
N GLU A 38 20.62 15.61 -31.59
CA GLU A 38 19.36 15.84 -30.89
C GLU A 38 18.59 14.54 -30.60
N CYS A 39 18.98 13.40 -31.20
CA CYS A 39 18.27 12.13 -31.03
C CYS A 39 19.14 10.98 -30.53
N LEU A 40 20.18 10.60 -31.27
CA LEU A 40 20.92 9.35 -31.03
C LEU A 40 22.43 9.56 -30.88
N LEU A 41 22.98 10.68 -31.35
CA LEU A 41 24.40 10.96 -31.23
C LEU A 41 24.72 11.69 -29.93
N ASP A 42 25.56 11.09 -29.10
CA ASP A 42 26.15 11.68 -27.92
C ASP A 42 27.66 11.38 -27.84
N SER A 43 28.29 11.73 -26.72
CA SER A 43 29.72 11.47 -26.50
C SER A 43 30.10 9.99 -26.56
N GLN A 44 29.15 9.08 -26.29
CA GLN A 44 29.36 7.63 -26.26
C GLN A 44 29.05 7.00 -27.62
N THR A 45 27.97 7.41 -28.28
CA THR A 45 27.50 6.79 -29.52
C THR A 45 28.16 7.37 -30.79
N ARG A 46 28.92 8.46 -30.68
CA ARG A 46 29.63 9.09 -31.82
C ARG A 46 30.56 8.16 -32.59
N HIS A 47 31.11 7.14 -31.94
CA HIS A 47 32.05 6.20 -32.57
C HIS A 47 31.35 5.18 -33.48
N ASP A 48 30.06 4.95 -33.23
CA ASP A 48 29.23 3.97 -33.94
C ASP A 48 28.19 4.66 -34.83
N HIS A 49 28.44 5.91 -35.26
CA HIS A 49 27.45 6.72 -35.98
C HIS A 49 26.92 6.05 -37.27
N ASP A 50 27.77 5.27 -37.95
CA ASP A 50 27.42 4.52 -39.17
C ASP A 50 26.43 3.37 -38.90
N LEU A 51 26.31 2.93 -37.65
CA LEU A 51 25.42 1.86 -37.22
C LEU A 51 24.08 2.39 -36.67
N LEU A 52 23.93 3.70 -36.50
CA LEU A 52 22.75 4.31 -35.92
C LEU A 52 21.71 4.66 -37.01
N ASP A 53 20.52 4.10 -36.88
CA ASP A 53 19.38 4.42 -37.74
C ASP A 53 18.09 4.51 -36.92
N ARG A 54 17.63 5.75 -36.70
CA ARG A 54 16.40 6.02 -35.97
C ARG A 54 15.14 5.51 -36.68
N LYS A 55 15.13 5.49 -38.02
CA LYS A 55 13.97 5.06 -38.81
C LYS A 55 13.86 3.54 -38.79
N ALA A 56 14.99 2.84 -38.90
CA ALA A 56 15.04 1.40 -38.71
C ALA A 56 14.61 1.00 -37.29
N ALA A 57 15.04 1.74 -36.26
CA ALA A 57 14.61 1.51 -34.88
C ALA A 57 13.09 1.75 -34.70
N LEU A 58 12.53 2.83 -35.25
CA LEU A 58 11.08 3.07 -35.21
C LEU A 58 10.30 1.97 -35.93
N ALA A 59 10.76 1.56 -37.12
CA ALA A 59 10.13 0.48 -37.88
C ALA A 59 10.18 -0.86 -37.14
N TRP A 60 11.26 -1.12 -36.40
CA TRP A 60 11.39 -2.31 -35.56
C TRP A 60 10.44 -2.29 -34.35
N LEU A 61 10.22 -1.14 -33.73
CA LEU A 61 9.24 -0.98 -32.65
C LEU A 61 7.80 -1.21 -33.15
N GLY A 62 7.51 -0.74 -34.36
CA GLY A 62 6.18 -0.78 -34.95
C GLY A 62 5.26 0.34 -34.44
N ASP A 63 4.16 0.56 -35.16
CA ASP A 63 3.26 1.70 -34.92
C ASP A 63 2.50 1.57 -33.58
N ASP A 64 2.22 0.34 -33.15
CA ASP A 64 1.44 0.05 -31.94
C ASP A 64 2.28 0.03 -30.65
N PHE A 65 3.60 0.21 -30.73
CA PHE A 65 4.47 0.11 -29.54
C PHE A 65 4.04 1.05 -28.41
N THR A 66 3.68 2.29 -28.75
CA THR A 66 3.24 3.29 -27.76
C THR A 66 1.92 2.89 -27.08
N TYR A 67 1.05 2.17 -27.80
CA TYR A 67 -0.19 1.65 -27.26
C TYR A 67 0.08 0.54 -26.23
N TYR A 68 1.01 -0.37 -26.52
CA TYR A 68 1.31 -1.51 -25.63
C TYR A 68 2.09 -1.14 -24.36
N ILE A 69 2.82 -0.02 -24.35
CA ILE A 69 3.55 0.42 -23.14
C ILE A 69 2.69 1.28 -22.21
N GLY A 70 1.59 1.85 -22.71
CA GLY A 70 0.68 2.66 -21.94
C GLY A 70 -0.30 1.83 -21.12
N LEU A 71 -0.91 2.45 -20.11
CA LEU A 71 -2.06 1.87 -19.42
C LEU A 71 -3.25 1.81 -20.39
N PRO A 72 -3.89 0.65 -20.63
CA PRO A 72 -5.10 0.59 -21.45
C PRO A 72 -6.20 1.48 -20.89
N ASP A 73 -7.01 2.09 -21.76
CA ASP A 73 -8.07 3.03 -21.34
C ASP A 73 -9.05 2.39 -20.32
N GLU A 74 -9.34 1.09 -20.48
CA GLU A 74 -10.20 0.30 -19.58
C GLU A 74 -9.61 0.11 -18.17
N GLU A 75 -8.27 0.20 -18.04
CA GLU A 75 -7.54 0.10 -16.78
C GLU A 75 -7.33 1.45 -16.11
N THR A 76 -7.65 2.56 -16.78
CA THR A 76 -7.54 3.89 -16.14
C THR A 76 -8.54 4.08 -15.00
N PHE A 77 -9.60 3.26 -14.96
CA PHE A 77 -10.72 3.39 -14.03
C PHE A 77 -11.33 4.79 -14.02
N SER A 78 -11.28 5.54 -15.12
CA SER A 78 -11.70 6.96 -15.15
C SER A 78 -10.99 7.85 -14.12
N LEU A 79 -9.87 7.40 -13.55
CA LEU A 79 -9.04 8.22 -12.68
C LEU A 79 -8.31 9.26 -13.54
N PRO A 80 -8.23 10.52 -13.10
CA PRO A 80 -7.36 11.49 -13.75
C PRO A 80 -5.92 11.00 -13.68
N ASP A 81 -5.09 11.39 -14.65
CA ASP A 81 -3.64 11.13 -14.68
C ASP A 81 -3.21 9.69 -14.33
N ALA A 82 -4.10 8.71 -14.59
CA ALA A 82 -3.91 7.32 -14.24
C ALA A 82 -2.63 6.77 -14.86
N ARG A 83 -1.79 6.18 -14.02
CA ARG A 83 -0.55 5.52 -14.43
C ARG A 83 -0.43 4.15 -13.80
N TYR A 84 0.18 3.23 -14.52
CA TYR A 84 0.57 1.95 -13.95
C TYR A 84 1.44 2.15 -12.71
N CYS A 85 1.16 1.38 -11.65
CA CYS A 85 1.93 1.38 -10.43
C CYS A 85 2.67 0.04 -10.27
N PRO A 86 4.01 0.04 -10.33
CA PRO A 86 4.79 -1.19 -10.26
C PRO A 86 4.90 -1.73 -8.82
N GLY A 87 4.78 -3.04 -8.70
CA GLY A 87 4.93 -3.77 -7.44
C GLY A 87 3.67 -3.77 -6.59
N ALA A 88 3.75 -4.40 -5.41
CA ALA A 88 2.60 -4.61 -4.54
C ALA A 88 2.01 -3.28 -4.00
N ILE A 89 0.72 -3.28 -3.64
CA ILE A 89 0.10 -2.16 -2.92
C ILE A 89 0.93 -1.81 -1.67
N GLY A 90 1.38 -2.83 -0.94
CA GLY A 90 2.17 -2.66 0.29
C GLY A 90 3.52 -1.98 0.05
N ASP A 91 4.20 -2.32 -1.05
CA ASP A 91 5.46 -1.67 -1.43
C ASP A 91 5.24 -0.20 -1.81
N THR A 92 4.13 0.08 -2.50
CA THR A 92 3.76 1.45 -2.88
C THR A 92 3.44 2.30 -1.67
N ILE A 93 2.65 1.78 -0.73
CA ILE A 93 2.38 2.44 0.56
C ILE A 93 3.69 2.66 1.32
N ARG A 94 4.57 1.65 1.39
CA ARG A 94 5.86 1.78 2.08
C ARG A 94 6.74 2.88 1.46
N ARG A 95 6.80 2.98 0.12
CA ARG A 95 7.48 4.09 -0.56
C ARG A 95 6.85 5.44 -0.21
N ALA A 96 5.53 5.54 -0.24
CA ALA A 96 4.82 6.77 0.08
C ALA A 96 5.04 7.23 1.53
N ILE A 97 5.09 6.30 2.49
CA ILE A 97 5.46 6.59 3.88
C ILE A 97 6.88 7.17 3.95
N ASN A 98 7.84 6.56 3.26
CA ASN A 98 9.22 7.06 3.22
C ASN A 98 9.33 8.43 2.52
N GLU A 99 8.37 8.79 1.67
CA GLU A 99 8.24 10.10 1.01
C GLU A 99 7.50 11.13 1.88
N GLY A 100 7.02 10.77 3.08
CA GLY A 100 6.36 11.68 4.01
C GLY A 100 4.83 11.63 3.99
N ALA A 101 4.24 10.44 3.80
CA ALA A 101 2.80 10.27 3.98
C ALA A 101 2.37 10.60 5.42
N GLU A 102 1.29 11.37 5.56
CA GLU A 102 0.73 11.79 6.86
C GLU A 102 -0.48 10.93 7.26
N LYS A 103 -1.28 10.50 6.28
CA LYS A 103 -2.44 9.64 6.49
C LYS A 103 -2.59 8.56 5.42
N LEU A 104 -2.97 7.37 5.83
CA LEU A 104 -3.41 6.26 4.99
C LEU A 104 -4.91 6.05 5.18
N THR A 105 -5.64 5.99 4.08
CA THR A 105 -7.01 5.50 4.05
C THR A 105 -7.00 4.20 3.26
N LEU A 106 -7.41 3.10 3.90
CA LEU A 106 -7.32 1.75 3.35
C LEU A 106 -8.73 1.13 3.28
N TRP A 107 -9.10 0.61 2.11
CA TRP A 107 -10.40 -0.03 1.93
C TRP A 107 -10.33 -1.50 2.30
N MET A 108 -11.22 -1.89 3.22
CA MET A 108 -11.50 -3.28 3.53
C MET A 108 -12.73 -3.69 2.71
N THR A 109 -12.54 -4.63 1.79
CA THR A 109 -13.60 -5.15 0.93
C THR A 109 -13.88 -6.62 1.24
N GLY A 110 -14.72 -7.26 0.43
CA GLY A 110 -15.21 -8.62 0.66
C GLY A 110 -16.29 -8.69 1.73
N ALA A 111 -16.85 -9.88 1.87
CA ALA A 111 -17.88 -10.12 2.86
C ALA A 111 -17.25 -10.21 4.26
N PRO A 112 -17.90 -9.69 5.33
CA PRO A 112 -17.30 -9.68 6.68
C PRO A 112 -16.92 -11.07 7.22
N ASN A 113 -17.52 -12.14 6.70
CA ASN A 113 -17.19 -13.53 7.04
C ASN A 113 -15.91 -14.06 6.36
N GLU A 114 -15.37 -13.36 5.36
CA GLU A 114 -14.11 -13.68 4.69
C GLU A 114 -12.91 -13.03 5.39
N TRP A 115 -13.16 -12.11 6.32
CA TRP A 115 -12.12 -11.36 7.00
C TRP A 115 -11.40 -12.23 8.03
N ASP A 116 -10.07 -12.22 7.96
CA ASP A 116 -9.19 -12.70 9.01
C ASP A 116 -8.41 -11.51 9.59
N LEU A 117 -9.00 -10.88 10.61
CA LEU A 117 -8.38 -9.78 11.34
C LEU A 117 -7.22 -10.22 12.25
N TYR A 118 -7.02 -11.53 12.43
CA TYR A 118 -5.88 -12.10 13.15
C TYR A 118 -4.69 -12.42 12.25
N ALA A 119 -4.88 -12.39 10.93
CA ALA A 119 -3.83 -12.62 9.97
C ALA A 119 -2.62 -11.73 10.26
N ARG A 120 -1.46 -12.37 10.38
CA ARG A 120 -0.19 -11.68 10.68
C ARG A 120 0.13 -10.58 9.68
N GLN A 121 -0.13 -10.82 8.39
CA GLN A 121 0.12 -9.85 7.32
C GLN A 121 -0.66 -8.55 7.55
N PHE A 122 -1.98 -8.66 7.72
CA PHE A 122 -2.87 -7.52 7.99
C PHE A 122 -2.48 -6.79 9.29
N ARG A 123 -2.42 -7.51 10.42
CA ARG A 123 -2.11 -6.87 11.72
C ARG A 123 -0.75 -6.18 11.72
N ALA A 124 0.28 -6.84 11.18
CA ALA A 124 1.61 -6.26 11.13
C ALA A 124 1.63 -5.00 10.25
N ALA A 125 0.90 -4.97 9.13
CA ALA A 125 0.81 -3.78 8.28
C ALA A 125 0.23 -2.59 9.07
N ILE A 126 -0.96 -2.75 9.66
CA ILE A 126 -1.64 -1.67 10.40
C ILE A 126 -0.84 -1.22 11.62
N GLN A 127 -0.28 -2.16 12.40
CA GLN A 127 0.56 -1.85 13.54
C GLN A 127 1.84 -1.12 13.14
N ASN A 128 2.50 -1.52 12.04
CA ASN A 128 3.71 -0.84 11.58
C ASN A 128 3.39 0.61 11.18
N TYR A 129 2.28 0.83 10.46
CA TYR A 129 1.88 2.18 10.02
C TYR A 129 1.62 3.11 11.22
N ARG A 130 0.89 2.64 12.24
CA ARG A 130 0.60 3.46 13.43
C ARG A 130 1.80 3.59 14.37
N LEU A 131 2.42 2.47 14.76
CA LEU A 131 3.37 2.45 15.88
C LEU A 131 4.81 2.74 15.46
N LYS A 132 5.23 2.35 14.24
CA LYS A 132 6.60 2.56 13.77
C LYS A 132 6.70 3.80 12.89
N ASP A 133 5.76 3.94 11.97
CA ASP A 133 5.81 5.00 10.96
C ASP A 133 5.08 6.28 11.43
N ASN A 134 4.28 6.20 12.50
CA ASN A 134 3.50 7.30 13.09
C ASN A 134 2.58 8.01 12.06
N VAL A 135 2.01 7.25 11.13
CA VAL A 135 1.10 7.74 10.08
C VAL A 135 -0.33 7.52 10.54
N GLU A 136 -1.24 8.48 10.33
CA GLU A 136 -2.67 8.28 10.62
C GLU A 136 -3.25 7.16 9.74
N VAL A 137 -4.11 6.30 10.30
CA VAL A 137 -4.72 5.21 9.54
C VAL A 137 -6.23 5.25 9.71
N ASP A 138 -6.92 5.33 8.58
CA ASP A 138 -8.37 5.16 8.45
C ASP A 138 -8.63 3.83 7.74
N LEU A 139 -9.39 2.94 8.37
CA LEU A 139 -9.89 1.71 7.78
C LEU A 139 -11.32 1.93 7.32
N VAL A 140 -11.56 1.82 6.02
CA VAL A 140 -12.87 1.94 5.43
C VAL A 140 -13.53 0.57 5.40
N ILE A 141 -14.61 0.40 6.16
CA ILE A 141 -15.35 -0.85 6.28
C ILE A 141 -16.65 -0.79 5.44
N PRO A 142 -17.12 -1.92 4.88
CA PRO A 142 -18.35 -1.97 4.12
C PRO A 142 -19.55 -1.71 5.04
N ALA A 143 -20.63 -1.21 4.47
CA ALA A 143 -21.88 -1.03 5.20
C ALA A 143 -22.47 -2.39 5.63
N GLY A 144 -23.16 -2.42 6.77
CA GLY A 144 -23.83 -3.63 7.26
C GLY A 144 -22.96 -4.55 8.11
N VAL A 145 -21.82 -4.10 8.61
CA VAL A 145 -21.05 -4.80 9.65
C VAL A 145 -21.71 -4.55 11.01
N ASP A 146 -22.45 -5.53 11.51
CA ASP A 146 -23.16 -5.47 12.80
C ASP A 146 -22.86 -6.66 13.74
N ASP A 147 -22.07 -7.63 13.27
CA ASP A 147 -21.68 -8.81 14.05
C ASP A 147 -20.89 -8.40 15.31
N PRO A 148 -21.36 -8.74 16.53
CA PRO A 148 -20.70 -8.32 17.77
C PRO A 148 -19.27 -8.81 17.94
N ASP A 149 -18.97 -10.04 17.48
CA ASP A 149 -17.63 -10.61 17.59
C ASP A 149 -16.66 -9.87 16.66
N LEU A 150 -17.07 -9.62 15.41
CA LEU A 150 -16.28 -8.82 14.49
C LEU A 150 -16.09 -7.37 14.96
N LEU A 151 -17.13 -6.73 15.50
CA LEU A 151 -17.02 -5.39 16.08
C LEU A 151 -16.05 -5.35 17.27
N HIS A 152 -16.01 -6.41 18.07
CA HIS A 152 -15.02 -6.55 19.14
C HIS A 152 -13.60 -6.64 18.58
N GLU A 153 -13.36 -7.40 17.51
CA GLU A 153 -12.05 -7.48 16.86
C GLU A 153 -11.61 -6.14 16.28
N LEU A 154 -12.51 -5.44 15.59
CA LEU A 154 -12.28 -4.10 15.06
C LEU A 154 -11.93 -3.09 16.17
N SER A 155 -12.51 -3.24 17.37
CA SER A 155 -12.21 -2.36 18.52
C SER A 155 -10.73 -2.38 18.92
N GLN A 156 -10.03 -3.50 18.71
CA GLN A 156 -8.59 -3.61 19.01
C GLN A 156 -7.78 -2.65 18.14
N PHE A 157 -8.20 -2.38 16.90
CA PHE A 157 -7.52 -1.42 16.03
C PHE A 157 -7.83 0.02 16.44
N THR A 158 -9.05 0.30 16.91
CA THR A 158 -9.38 1.63 17.45
C THR A 158 -8.55 1.97 18.70
N ALA A 159 -8.23 0.96 19.51
CA ALA A 159 -7.32 1.10 20.65
C ALA A 159 -5.89 1.51 20.24
N LEU A 160 -5.45 1.10 19.03
CA LEU A 160 -4.18 1.50 18.43
C LEU A 160 -4.23 2.90 17.79
N GLY A 161 -5.37 3.60 17.91
CA GLY A 161 -5.60 4.91 17.30
C GLY A 161 -5.85 4.85 15.80
N VAL A 162 -6.39 3.73 15.29
CA VAL A 162 -6.92 3.60 13.93
C VAL A 162 -8.37 4.07 13.92
N ARG A 163 -8.78 4.88 12.95
CA ARG A 163 -10.19 5.25 12.80
C ARG A 163 -10.90 4.26 11.88
N LEU A 164 -12.13 3.91 12.22
CA LEU A 164 -13.01 3.15 11.35
C LEU A 164 -13.92 4.12 10.63
N CYS A 165 -14.13 3.90 9.34
CA CYS A 165 -14.91 4.81 8.50
C CYS A 165 -15.83 4.06 7.54
N HIS A 166 -16.89 4.74 7.12
CA HIS A 166 -17.69 4.37 5.96
C HIS A 166 -17.52 5.41 4.86
N VAL A 167 -17.69 4.98 3.62
CA VAL A 167 -17.78 5.90 2.49
C VAL A 167 -19.15 6.58 2.48
N GLU A 168 -19.19 7.90 2.31
CA GLU A 168 -20.45 8.64 2.17
C GLU A 168 -21.22 8.32 0.89
N GLN A 169 -20.49 8.02 -0.18
CA GLN A 169 -21.00 7.87 -1.53
C GLN A 169 -20.60 6.51 -2.09
N ASP A 170 -21.50 5.89 -2.86
CA ASP A 170 -21.19 4.66 -3.56
C ASP A 170 -20.12 4.92 -4.63
N LEU A 171 -18.89 4.48 -4.37
CA LEU A 171 -17.77 4.67 -5.27
C LEU A 171 -17.87 3.66 -6.41
N GLN A 172 -18.05 4.16 -7.63
CA GLN A 172 -18.01 3.34 -8.86
C GLN A 172 -16.57 2.95 -9.26
N LEU A 173 -15.58 3.33 -8.46
CA LEU A 173 -14.16 3.14 -8.73
C LEU A 173 -13.56 2.11 -7.79
N PRO A 174 -12.71 1.19 -8.27
CA PRO A 174 -12.11 0.15 -7.44
C PRO A 174 -10.91 0.70 -6.66
N ILE A 175 -11.14 1.70 -5.81
CA ILE A 175 -10.13 2.32 -4.96
C ILE A 175 -9.77 1.36 -3.84
N VAL A 176 -8.47 1.09 -3.68
CA VAL A 176 -7.94 0.18 -2.66
C VAL A 176 -7.27 0.94 -1.52
N ALA A 177 -6.67 2.09 -1.82
CA ALA A 177 -6.03 2.95 -0.83
C ALA A 177 -5.91 4.40 -1.31
N GLN A 178 -5.91 5.33 -0.38
CA GLN A 178 -5.51 6.72 -0.57
C GLN A 178 -4.42 7.06 0.43
N VAL A 179 -3.36 7.69 -0.06
CA VAL A 179 -2.25 8.17 0.75
C VAL A 179 -2.25 9.68 0.69
N THR A 180 -2.44 10.32 1.85
CA THR A 180 -2.46 11.77 1.99
C THR A 180 -1.09 12.26 2.43
N PHE A 181 -0.58 13.24 1.71
CA PHE A 181 0.60 14.04 2.04
C PHE A 181 0.16 15.46 2.37
N ALA A 182 1.09 16.29 2.86
CA ALA A 182 0.82 17.69 3.18
C ALA A 182 0.27 18.51 2.00
N ASP A 183 0.67 18.19 0.77
CA ASP A 183 0.38 18.99 -0.44
C ASP A 183 -0.46 18.25 -1.51
N ARG A 184 -0.66 16.94 -1.36
CA ARG A 184 -1.29 16.10 -2.39
C ARG A 184 -1.88 14.81 -1.84
N VAL A 185 -2.70 14.15 -2.65
CA VAL A 185 -3.22 12.81 -2.37
C VAL A 185 -2.85 11.87 -3.51
N MET A 186 -2.40 10.68 -3.16
CA MET A 186 -2.14 9.59 -4.08
C MET A 186 -3.24 8.55 -3.91
N THR A 187 -4.00 8.32 -4.97
CA THR A 187 -5.04 7.30 -5.02
C THR A 187 -4.52 6.06 -5.72
N LEU A 188 -4.69 4.90 -5.09
CA LEU A 188 -4.41 3.59 -5.66
C LEU A 188 -5.73 2.89 -5.97
N ALA A 189 -5.82 2.30 -7.16
CA ALA A 189 -6.95 1.50 -7.60
C ALA A 189 -6.48 0.18 -8.19
N SER A 190 -7.27 -0.87 -7.97
CA SER A 190 -7.01 -2.22 -8.48
C SER A 190 -8.30 -3.02 -8.46
N ARG A 191 -8.49 -3.92 -9.42
CA ARG A 191 -9.59 -4.90 -9.38
C ARG A 191 -9.38 -6.03 -8.37
N SER A 192 -8.22 -6.03 -7.70
CA SER A 192 -7.89 -6.99 -6.66
C SER A 192 -8.94 -7.02 -5.55
N GLN A 193 -9.54 -8.18 -5.36
CA GLN A 193 -10.37 -8.46 -4.18
C GLN A 193 -9.52 -9.05 -3.05
N GLN A 194 -8.48 -9.83 -3.36
CA GLN A 194 -7.66 -10.50 -2.34
C GLN A 194 -6.79 -9.51 -1.55
N ALA A 195 -6.26 -8.48 -2.21
CA ALA A 195 -5.35 -7.51 -1.58
C ALA A 195 -6.05 -6.55 -0.60
N THR A 196 -7.39 -6.50 -0.64
CA THR A 196 -8.24 -5.61 0.15
C THR A 196 -9.18 -6.35 1.08
N ILE A 197 -9.16 -7.69 1.11
CA ILE A 197 -9.78 -8.48 2.15
C ILE A 197 -8.76 -8.63 3.29
N PRO A 198 -9.09 -8.21 4.53
CA PRO A 198 -8.22 -8.44 5.68
C PRO A 198 -7.85 -9.91 5.80
N GLY A 199 -6.56 -10.20 5.72
CA GLY A 199 -6.09 -11.58 5.67
C GLY A 199 -4.61 -11.71 5.33
N PRO A 200 -4.16 -12.94 5.02
CA PRO A 200 -2.76 -13.24 4.66
C PRO A 200 -2.29 -12.55 3.38
N GLU A 201 -3.21 -12.29 2.45
CA GLU A 201 -2.92 -11.67 1.15
C GLU A 201 -3.05 -10.13 1.17
N TRP A 202 -3.25 -9.53 2.34
CA TRP A 202 -3.42 -8.10 2.48
C TRP A 202 -2.26 -7.33 1.82
N HIS A 203 -2.61 -6.40 0.93
CA HIS A 203 -1.71 -5.58 0.13
C HIS A 203 -0.78 -6.33 -0.85
N LEU A 204 -0.97 -7.63 -1.06
CA LEU A 204 -0.27 -8.40 -2.09
C LEU A 204 -1.01 -8.28 -3.42
N ASN A 205 -0.29 -8.11 -4.53
CA ASN A 205 -0.96 -8.00 -5.84
C ASN A 205 -1.24 -9.37 -6.44
N ASP A 206 -2.51 -9.64 -6.70
CA ASP A 206 -3.02 -10.60 -7.68
C ASP A 206 -3.38 -9.93 -9.01
N GLU A 207 -3.64 -8.62 -9.00
CA GLU A 207 -4.10 -7.83 -10.16
C GLU A 207 -3.26 -6.57 -10.41
N LEU A 208 -3.50 -5.92 -11.55
CA LEU A 208 -2.89 -4.63 -11.91
C LEU A 208 -3.22 -3.56 -10.86
N VAL A 209 -2.22 -2.73 -10.51
CA VAL A 209 -2.42 -1.55 -9.66
C VAL A 209 -2.18 -0.30 -10.47
N VAL A 210 -3.10 0.64 -10.32
CA VAL A 210 -3.10 1.94 -10.99
C VAL A 210 -3.04 3.03 -9.94
N ARG A 211 -2.28 4.07 -10.24
CA ARG A 211 -2.06 5.22 -9.38
C ARG A 211 -2.51 6.50 -10.07
N SER A 212 -3.13 7.39 -9.30
CA SER A 212 -3.50 8.76 -9.70
C SER A 212 -3.08 9.75 -8.62
N LEU A 213 -2.61 10.93 -9.01
CA LEU A 213 -2.30 12.05 -8.11
C LEU A 213 -3.31 13.20 -8.21
N GLY A 214 -4.17 13.20 -9.23
CA GLY A 214 -5.19 14.23 -9.46
C GLY A 214 -6.58 13.87 -8.93
N TYR A 215 -6.77 12.66 -8.39
CA TYR A 215 -8.07 12.28 -7.82
C TYR A 215 -8.26 12.86 -6.41
N LYS A 216 -9.46 13.39 -6.16
CA LYS A 216 -9.82 14.03 -4.87
C LYS A 216 -9.83 13.01 -3.72
N THR A 217 -9.60 13.50 -2.50
CA THR A 217 -9.84 12.71 -1.28
C THR A 217 -11.29 12.26 -1.22
N VAL A 218 -11.51 10.99 -0.91
CA VAL A 218 -12.85 10.46 -0.69
C VAL A 218 -13.36 10.98 0.66
N GLU A 219 -14.61 11.46 0.67
CA GLU A 219 -15.29 11.89 1.89
C GLU A 219 -15.73 10.65 2.69
N LEU A 220 -15.37 10.64 3.97
CA LEU A 220 -15.55 9.52 4.89
C LEU A 220 -16.35 9.96 6.10
N ASN A 221 -17.30 9.12 6.51
CA ASN A 221 -17.96 9.24 7.80
C ASN A 221 -17.27 8.33 8.81
N GLU A 222 -16.99 8.86 10.00
CA GLU A 222 -16.48 8.05 11.09
C GLU A 222 -17.53 7.03 11.56
N PHE A 223 -17.12 5.78 11.67
CA PHE A 223 -17.92 4.71 12.25
C PHE A 223 -17.58 4.54 13.73
N ILE A 224 -18.53 4.94 14.57
CA ILE A 224 -18.40 4.82 16.02
C ILE A 224 -18.87 3.44 16.44
N LEU A 225 -17.96 2.65 17.03
CA LEU A 225 -18.29 1.34 17.56
C LEU A 225 -19.34 1.44 18.68
N PRO A 226 -20.32 0.50 18.73
CA PRO A 226 -21.26 0.44 19.84
C PRO A 226 -20.54 0.28 21.19
N ALA A 227 -21.03 0.95 22.24
CA ALA A 227 -20.39 1.00 23.56
C ALA A 227 -20.04 -0.38 24.17
N LYS A 228 -20.79 -1.44 23.83
CA LYS A 228 -20.48 -2.81 24.26
C LYS A 228 -19.16 -3.35 23.70
N ALA A 229 -18.83 -3.00 22.46
CA ALA A 229 -17.55 -3.34 21.84
C ALA A 229 -16.42 -2.43 22.39
N ALA A 230 -16.72 -1.15 22.65
CA ALA A 230 -15.76 -0.21 23.21
C ALA A 230 -15.31 -0.56 24.65
N ASN A 231 -16.23 -1.06 25.50
CA ASN A 231 -15.90 -1.47 26.88
C ASN A 231 -14.93 -2.66 26.96
N ALA A 232 -14.74 -3.41 25.88
CA ALA A 232 -13.77 -4.50 25.83
C ALA A 232 -12.34 -3.98 25.57
N VAL A 233 -12.18 -2.78 25.02
CA VAL A 233 -10.88 -2.12 24.82
C VAL A 233 -10.21 -1.82 26.16
N GLU A 234 -10.98 -1.48 27.20
CA GLU A 234 -10.46 -1.30 28.57
C GLU A 234 -9.85 -2.60 29.16
N ARG A 235 -10.18 -3.78 28.60
CA ARG A 235 -9.66 -5.07 29.06
C ARG A 235 -8.41 -5.54 28.31
N VAL A 236 -8.04 -4.92 27.20
CA VAL A 236 -6.82 -5.26 26.45
C VAL A 236 -5.67 -4.44 27.01
N LYS A 237 -4.87 -5.04 27.90
CA LYS A 237 -3.66 -4.41 28.46
C LYS A 237 -2.43 -4.89 27.70
N ASP A 238 -1.64 -3.94 27.23
CA ASP A 238 -0.42 -4.21 26.46
C ASP A 238 0.74 -4.50 27.42
N ILE A 239 1.14 -5.77 27.54
CA ILE A 239 2.17 -6.21 28.48
C ILE A 239 3.50 -6.38 27.73
N GLN A 240 4.42 -5.43 27.93
CA GLN A 240 5.75 -5.51 27.33
C GLN A 240 6.69 -6.41 28.14
N ILE A 241 6.87 -7.64 27.64
CA ILE A 241 7.79 -8.62 28.22
C ILE A 241 9.12 -8.60 27.45
N HIS A 242 10.20 -8.20 28.12
CA HIS A 242 11.54 -8.09 27.55
C HIS A 242 12.51 -9.15 28.09
N LYS A 243 12.67 -9.22 29.41
CA LYS A 243 13.61 -10.15 30.08
C LYS A 243 13.02 -10.86 31.29
N GLN A 244 11.79 -10.52 31.67
CA GLN A 244 11.15 -10.98 32.91
C GLN A 244 10.92 -12.50 32.93
N LEU A 245 10.84 -13.15 31.76
CA LEU A 245 10.65 -14.60 31.65
C LEU A 245 11.96 -15.41 31.58
N ASN A 246 13.11 -14.74 31.53
CA ASN A 246 14.40 -15.40 31.37
C ASN A 246 14.74 -16.26 32.59
N GLY A 247 15.19 -17.49 32.35
CA GLY A 247 15.64 -18.42 33.38
C GLY A 247 15.39 -19.89 33.01
N PRO A 248 15.52 -20.83 33.96
CA PRO A 248 15.30 -22.26 33.72
C PRO A 248 13.87 -22.55 33.25
N LEU A 249 13.71 -23.46 32.28
CA LEU A 249 12.40 -23.81 31.69
C LEU A 249 11.39 -24.30 32.74
N SER A 250 11.87 -24.99 33.79
CA SER A 250 11.05 -25.50 34.89
C SER A 250 10.31 -24.42 35.69
N GLN A 251 10.76 -23.16 35.60
CA GLN A 251 10.18 -22.02 36.32
C GLN A 251 9.46 -21.03 35.39
N PHE A 252 9.35 -21.36 34.10
CA PHE A 252 8.72 -20.47 33.11
C PHE A 252 7.27 -20.17 33.47
N GLY A 253 6.48 -21.20 33.79
CA GLY A 253 5.05 -21.04 34.11
C GLY A 253 4.83 -20.13 35.31
N GLN A 254 5.63 -20.30 36.37
CA GLN A 254 5.54 -19.44 37.56
C GLN A 254 5.90 -17.99 37.24
N ARG A 255 7.02 -17.75 36.53
CA ARG A 255 7.42 -16.39 36.12
C ARG A 255 6.40 -15.71 35.19
N PHE A 256 5.74 -16.49 34.32
CA PHE A 256 4.72 -15.97 33.42
C PHE A 256 3.50 -15.46 34.20
N TRP A 257 2.99 -16.27 35.11
CA TRP A 257 1.87 -15.88 35.97
C TRP A 257 2.25 -14.75 36.92
N ASP A 258 3.46 -14.76 37.50
CA ASP A 258 3.93 -13.68 38.36
C ASP A 258 3.99 -12.33 37.62
N VAL A 259 4.39 -12.32 36.34
CA VAL A 259 4.39 -11.09 35.52
C VAL A 259 2.96 -10.62 35.23
N LEU A 260 2.04 -11.54 34.93
CA LEU A 260 0.64 -11.20 34.68
C LEU A 260 -0.09 -10.68 35.92
N PHE A 261 0.15 -11.29 37.09
CA PHE A 261 -0.58 -10.96 38.32
C PHE A 261 0.01 -9.78 39.10
N ASN A 262 1.32 -9.52 39.02
CA ASN A 262 1.92 -8.37 39.72
C ASN A 262 1.62 -7.03 39.04
N ASP A 263 1.39 -7.01 37.73
CA ASP A 263 1.06 -5.77 37.01
C ASP A 263 -0.45 -5.44 37.08
N HIS A 264 -1.34 -6.41 37.37
CA HIS A 264 -2.79 -6.22 37.35
C HIS A 264 -3.56 -7.02 38.45
N GLU A 265 -4.05 -6.31 39.49
CA GLU A 265 -4.89 -6.89 40.58
C GLU A 265 -6.20 -7.54 40.09
N GLU A 266 -6.73 -7.15 38.91
CA GLU A 266 -8.00 -7.67 38.37
C GLU A 266 -7.91 -9.11 37.83
N ALA A 267 -6.71 -9.65 37.59
CA ALA A 267 -6.56 -11.03 37.12
C ALA A 267 -6.72 -12.06 38.26
N GLN A 268 -6.70 -11.62 39.53
CA GLN A 268 -6.81 -12.51 40.69
C GLN A 268 -8.24 -12.98 41.00
N SER A 269 -9.27 -12.47 40.33
CA SER A 269 -10.68 -12.77 40.63
C SER A 269 -11.37 -13.67 39.60
N THR A 270 -10.77 -14.81 39.27
CA THR A 270 -11.48 -15.90 38.58
C THR A 270 -11.02 -17.22 39.17
N ASP A 271 -11.49 -17.49 40.39
CA ASP A 271 -11.61 -18.83 40.96
C ASP A 271 -12.94 -18.88 41.71
N GLU A 272 -14.02 -19.17 40.96
CA GLU A 272 -15.19 -19.96 41.40
C GLU A 272 -15.72 -20.77 40.21
#